data_AF-I1W762-F1
#
_entry.id   AF-I1W762-F1
#
_cell.length_a   1.000
_cell.length_b   1.000
_cell.length_c   1.000
_cell.angle_alpha   90.00
_cell.angle_beta   90.00
_cell.angle_gamma   90.00
#
_symmetry.space_group_name_H-M   'P 1'
#
loop_
_entity.id
_entity.type
_entity.pdbx_description
1 polymer ?
#
loop_
_entity_poly.entity_id
_entity_poly.type
_entity_poly.pdbx_seq_one_letter_code
_entity_poly.pdbx_strand_id
1 'polypeptide(L)' 'FFLLFLQGAAGNSVLCRIRGGRCHVGSCHFPERHIGRCSGFQACCIRTWG' A
#
# COMPACT_ATOMS: atom_id res chain seq x y z
N PHE A 1 17.09 5.24 15.43
CA PHE A 1 17.09 4.07 14.52
C PHE A 1 15.69 3.57 14.08
N PHE A 2 14.60 4.36 14.23
CA PHE A 2 13.25 3.91 13.85
C PHE A 2 12.82 4.25 12.41
N LEU A 3 13.52 5.16 11.73
CA LEU A 3 13.09 5.68 10.43
C LEU A 3 13.59 4.86 9.22
N LEU A 4 14.60 3.99 9.41
CA LEU A 4 15.20 3.22 8.30
C LEU A 4 14.44 1.94 7.94
N PHE A 5 13.65 1.38 8.86
CA PHE A 5 12.84 0.19 8.58
C PHE A 5 11.68 0.49 7.62
N LEU A 6 11.28 1.75 7.48
CA LEU A 6 10.31 2.15 6.47
C LEU A 6 10.89 2.10 5.05
N GLN A 7 12.21 2.24 4.84
CA GLN A 7 12.75 2.40 3.48
C GLN A 7 12.67 1.13 2.62
N GLY A 8 12.75 -0.07 3.22
CA GLY A 8 12.59 -1.34 2.49
C GLY A 8 11.16 -1.61 2.00
N ALA A 9 10.15 -1.04 2.68
CA ALA A 9 8.76 -1.03 2.24
C ALA A 9 8.36 0.28 1.52
N ALA A 10 9.20 1.32 1.59
CA ALA A 10 8.94 2.66 1.06
C ALA A 10 8.84 2.66 -0.46
N GLY A 11 9.70 1.92 -1.16
CA GLY A 11 9.70 1.91 -2.63
C GLY A 11 8.33 1.62 -3.24
N ASN A 12 7.61 0.64 -2.68
CA ASN A 12 6.29 0.23 -3.15
C ASN A 12 5.13 0.96 -2.44
N SER A 13 5.29 1.36 -1.18
CA SER A 13 4.27 2.13 -0.46
C SER A 13 4.18 3.59 -0.91
N VAL A 14 5.30 4.22 -1.28
CA VAL A 14 5.33 5.55 -1.90
C VAL A 14 4.65 5.50 -3.26
N LEU A 15 4.95 4.49 -4.08
CA LEU A 15 4.28 4.25 -5.37
C LEU A 15 2.77 4.04 -5.21
N CYS A 16 2.37 3.27 -4.18
CA CYS A 16 0.97 3.08 -3.82
C CYS A 16 0.28 4.40 -3.49
N ARG A 17 0.94 5.25 -2.67
CA ARG A 17 0.44 6.56 -2.27
C ARG A 17 0.37 7.55 -3.45
N ILE A 18 1.36 7.53 -4.35
CA ILE A 18 1.37 8.34 -5.58
C ILE A 18 0.19 7.94 -6.48
N ARG A 19 -0.15 6.65 -6.55
CA ARG A 19 -1.35 6.15 -7.25
C ARG A 19 -2.68 6.49 -6.55
N GLY A 20 -2.67 7.20 -5.42
CA GLY A 20 -3.86 7.48 -4.63
C GLY A 20 -4.35 6.29 -3.79
N GLY A 21 -3.54 5.23 -3.69
CA GLY A 21 -3.82 4.05 -2.89
C GLY A 21 -3.27 4.13 -1.47
N ARG A 22 -3.69 3.18 -0.63
CA ARG A 22 -3.23 2.97 0.73
C ARG A 22 -2.72 1.53 0.89
N CYS A 23 -1.67 1.38 1.69
CA CYS A 23 -1.14 0.08 2.05
C CYS A 23 -2.00 -0.55 3.15
N HIS A 24 -2.50 -1.75 2.90
CA HIS A 24 -3.25 -2.55 3.84
C HIS A 24 -2.48 -3.83 4.14
N VAL A 25 -2.34 -4.20 5.41
CA VAL A 25 -1.80 -5.51 5.78
C VAL A 25 -2.85 -6.57 5.42
N GLY A 26 -2.45 -7.60 4.67
CA GLY A 26 -3.37 -8.63 4.18
C GLY A 26 -4.02 -8.27 2.84
N SER A 27 -5.35 -8.36 2.79
CA SER A 27 -6.15 -8.16 1.58
C SER A 27 -6.89 -6.82 1.62
N CYS A 28 -7.23 -6.28 0.45
CA CYS A 28 -8.07 -5.09 0.35
C CYS A 28 -9.50 -5.42 0.77
N HIS A 29 -10.13 -4.55 1.54
CA HIS A 29 -11.54 -4.69 1.89
C HIS A 29 -12.41 -4.02 0.83
N PHE A 30 -13.61 -4.53 0.59
CA PHE A 30 -14.58 -3.83 -0.26
C PHE A 30 -15.00 -2.52 0.44
N PRO A 31 -15.03 -1.35 -0.23
CA PRO A 31 -15.00 -1.09 -1.68
C PRO A 31 -13.61 -0.62 -2.20
N GLU A 32 -12.54 -1.29 -1.80
CA GLU A 32 -11.17 -1.03 -2.23
C GLU A 32 -10.70 -2.10 -3.22
N ARG A 33 -9.97 -1.69 -4.25
CA ARG A 33 -9.45 -2.58 -5.29
C ARG A 33 -7.95 -2.79 -5.11
N HIS A 34 -7.51 -4.04 -5.23
CA HIS A 34 -6.09 -4.39 -5.22
C HIS A 34 -5.40 -3.87 -6.48
N ILE A 35 -4.45 -2.95 -6.32
CA ILE A 35 -3.70 -2.34 -7.43
C ILE A 35 -2.21 -2.69 -7.43
N GLY A 36 -1.73 -3.35 -6.38
CA GLY A 36 -0.34 -3.75 -6.23
C GLY A 36 -0.03 -4.22 -4.82
N ARG A 37 1.24 -4.25 -4.44
CA ARG A 37 1.69 -4.61 -3.09
C ARG A 37 2.60 -3.52 -2.55
N CYS A 38 2.49 -3.20 -1.27
CA CYS A 38 3.40 -2.28 -0.57
C CYS A 38 4.61 -3.02 0.03
N SER A 39 4.40 -4.24 0.50
CA SER A 39 5.42 -5.12 1.10
C SER A 39 4.99 -6.58 0.92
N GLY A 40 5.83 -7.55 1.29
CA GLY A 40 5.54 -8.98 1.15
C GLY A 40 4.18 -9.41 1.75
N PHE A 41 3.75 -8.75 2.83
CA PHE A 41 2.46 -8.98 3.50
C PHE A 41 1.47 -7.81 3.40
N GLN A 42 1.82 -6.74 2.69
CA GLN A 42 0.97 -5.55 2.56
C GLN A 42 0.50 -5.39 1.12
N ALA A 43 -0.81 -5.45 0.90
CA ALA A 43 -1.44 -5.10 -0.36
C ALA A 43 -1.53 -3.57 -0.52
N CYS A 44 -1.39 -3.08 -1.74
CA CYS A 44 -1.75 -1.73 -2.12
C CYS A 44 -3.19 -1.72 -2.62
N CYS A 45 -4.04 -0.96 -1.94
CA CYS A 45 -5.47 -0.90 -2.15
C CYS A 45 -5.87 0.53 -2.54
N ILE A 46 -6.67 0.69 -3.59
CA ILE A 46 -7.23 1.99 -3.97
C ILE A 46 -8.72 2.00 -3.69
N ARG A 47 -9.25 3.11 -3.18
CA ARG A 47 -10.71 3.29 -3.12
C ARG A 47 -11.21 3.53 -4.54
N THR A 48 -12.08 2.66 -5.04
CA THR A 48 -12.70 2.86 -6.36
C THR A 48 -13.90 3.79 -6.32
N TRP A 49 -14.31 4.22 -5.12
CA TRP A 49 -15.39 5.18 -4.91
C TRP A 49 -14.80 6.50 -4.42
N GLY A 50 -14.76 7.45 -5.34
CA GLY A 50 -14.37 8.85 -5.17
C GLY A 50 -14.91 9.64 -6.34
#